data_AF-S4NFK0-F1
#
_entry.id   AF-S4NFK0-F1
#
_cell.length_a   1.000
_cell.length_b   1.000
_cell.length_c   1.000
_cell.angle_alpha   90.00
_cell.angle_beta   90.00
_cell.angle_gamma   90.00
#
_symmetry.space_group_name_H-M   'P 1'
#
loop_
_entity.id
_entity.type
_entity.pdbx_description
1 polymer ?
#
loop_
_entity_poly.entity_id
_entity_poly.type
_entity_poly.pdbx_seq_one_letter_code
_entity_poly.pdbx_strand_id
1 'polypeptide(L)'
;TAAEITDLEVEASHSCHVFAVDPRMAEHDVHITRAREFQIACTRDPVAERCLEFPPSAEYVVGVVRGMYSLPPDDCSSPSIQQISKLA
;
A
#
# COMPACT_ATOMS: atom_id res chain seq x y z
N THR A 1 -22.45 36.76 -14.08
CA THR A 1 -23.27 35.53 -14.16
C THR A 1 -22.34 34.36 -14.05
N ALA A 2 -22.65 33.45 -13.13
CA ALA A 2 -21.83 32.34 -12.72
C ALA A 2 -21.41 31.46 -13.91
N ALA A 3 -20.10 31.28 -14.08
CA ALA A 3 -19.59 30.07 -14.71
C ALA A 3 -19.48 29.07 -13.57
N GLU A 4 -20.56 28.28 -13.46
CA GLU A 4 -20.68 27.06 -12.67
C GLU A 4 -19.42 26.22 -12.91
N ILE A 5 -18.53 26.19 -11.93
CA ILE A 5 -17.43 25.24 -11.88
C ILE A 5 -18.13 23.92 -11.61
N THR A 6 -18.42 23.22 -12.70
CA THR A 6 -19.11 21.95 -12.74
C THR A 6 -18.63 21.04 -11.61
N ASP A 7 -19.56 20.54 -10.81
CA ASP A 7 -19.54 19.36 -9.93
C ASP A 7 -19.08 18.07 -10.67
N LEU A 8 -17.99 18.17 -11.43
CA LEU A 8 -17.28 17.12 -12.15
C LEU A 8 -15.95 16.80 -11.47
N GLU A 9 -15.76 17.26 -10.23
CA GLU A 9 -15.16 16.39 -9.21
C GLU A 9 -16.13 15.23 -8.99
N VAL A 10 -16.34 14.43 -10.04
CA VAL A 10 -16.85 13.07 -9.98
C VAL A 10 -16.18 12.49 -8.76
N GLU A 11 -16.96 12.15 -7.73
CA GLU A 11 -16.52 11.39 -6.58
C GLU A 11 -15.71 10.21 -7.12
N ALA A 12 -14.40 10.42 -7.24
CA ALA A 12 -13.50 9.40 -7.71
C ALA A 12 -13.53 8.40 -6.58
N SER A 13 -14.27 7.31 -6.79
CA SER A 13 -14.31 6.22 -5.85
C SER A 13 -12.91 5.60 -5.87
N HIS A 14 -12.07 6.07 -4.96
CA HIS A 14 -10.78 5.48 -4.73
C HIS A 14 -11.06 4.21 -3.92
N SER A 15 -10.85 3.05 -4.54
CA SER A 15 -10.83 1.77 -3.85
C SER A 15 -9.40 1.24 -3.83
N CYS A 16 -8.96 0.73 -2.69
CA CYS A 16 -7.69 0.03 -2.57
C CYS A 16 -7.97 -1.47 -2.46
N HIS A 17 -7.37 -2.27 -3.35
CA HIS A 17 -7.41 -3.72 -3.28
C HIS A 17 -6.07 -4.21 -2.74
N VAL A 18 -6.10 -4.90 -1.60
CA VAL A 18 -4.90 -5.51 -1.00
C VAL A 18 -4.87 -6.97 -1.40
N PHE A 19 -3.83 -7.35 -2.14
CA PHE A 19 -3.54 -8.74 -2.46
C PHE A 19 -2.37 -9.20 -1.58
N ALA A 20 -2.49 -10.38 -1.00
CA ALA A 20 -1.43 -10.99 -0.20
C ALA A 20 -1.05 -12.34 -0.82
N VAL A 21 0.24 -12.66 -0.79
CA VAL A 21 0.71 -14.00 -1.12
C VAL A 21 0.44 -14.93 0.06
N ASP A 22 0.16 -16.20 -0.24
CA ASP A 22 -0.07 -17.23 0.76
C ASP A 22 1.12 -17.26 1.76
N PRO A 23 0.89 -17.11 3.07
CA PRO A 23 1.96 -17.11 4.07
C PRO A 23 2.73 -18.44 4.12
N ARG A 24 2.20 -19.51 3.51
CA ARG A 24 2.91 -20.79 3.33
C ARG A 24 4.00 -20.71 2.25
N MET A 25 3.97 -19.72 1.37
CA MET A 25 5.05 -19.40 0.42
C MET A 25 6.16 -18.57 1.08
N ALA A 26 6.64 -19.03 2.24
CA ALA A 26 7.61 -18.32 3.07
C ALA A 26 9.02 -18.28 2.43
N GLU A 27 9.36 -19.30 1.65
CA GLU A 27 10.65 -19.41 0.98
C GLU A 27 10.81 -18.36 -0.12
N HIS A 28 11.93 -17.63 -0.06
CA HIS A 28 12.26 -16.56 -1.01
C HIS A 28 12.15 -17.01 -2.48
N ASP A 29 12.69 -18.19 -2.78
CA ASP A 29 12.72 -18.73 -4.14
C ASP A 29 11.32 -19.06 -4.69
N VAL A 30 10.32 -19.22 -3.81
CA VAL A 30 8.93 -19.51 -4.19
C VAL A 30 8.19 -18.23 -4.59
N HIS A 31 8.39 -17.13 -3.87
CA HIS A 31 7.66 -15.88 -4.13
C HIS A 31 8.44 -14.85 -4.97
N ILE A 32 9.74 -15.03 -5.23
CA ILE A 32 10.56 -14.08 -5.99
C ILE A 32 10.01 -13.81 -7.41
N THR A 33 9.44 -14.83 -8.07
CA THR A 33 8.83 -14.69 -9.39
C THR A 33 7.57 -13.83 -9.32
N ARG A 34 6.73 -14.03 -8.30
CA ARG A 34 5.55 -13.19 -8.05
C ARG A 34 5.97 -11.75 -7.75
N ALA A 35 6.97 -11.55 -6.89
CA ALA A 35 7.50 -10.21 -6.59
C ALA A 35 7.91 -9.46 -7.87
N ARG A 36 8.60 -10.14 -8.80
CA ARG A 36 9.00 -9.57 -10.09
C ARG A 36 7.82 -9.22 -11.00
N GLU A 37 6.77 -10.06 -11.05
CA GLU A 37 5.55 -9.77 -11.82
C GLU A 37 4.90 -8.46 -11.37
N PHE A 38 4.96 -8.15 -10.06
CA PHE A 38 4.46 -6.90 -9.47
C PHE A 38 5.50 -5.79 -9.37
N GLN A 39 6.71 -5.98 -9.94
CA GLN A 39 7.83 -5.02 -9.86
C GLN A 39 8.25 -4.67 -8.42
N ILE A 40 8.08 -5.61 -7.50
CA ILE A 40 8.51 -5.50 -6.10
C ILE A 40 9.92 -6.08 -5.97
N ALA A 41 10.85 -5.27 -5.44
CA ALA A 41 12.15 -5.77 -5.01
C ALA A 41 11.97 -6.55 -3.71
N CYS A 42 12.32 -7.84 -3.72
CA CYS A 42 12.17 -8.69 -2.54
C CYS A 42 13.46 -8.70 -1.71
N THR A 43 13.36 -8.32 -0.44
CA THR A 43 14.46 -8.17 0.51
C THR A 43 14.40 -9.29 1.53
N ARG A 44 15.38 -10.20 1.51
CA ARG A 44 15.50 -11.29 2.48
C ARG A 44 16.11 -10.76 3.78
N ASP A 45 15.40 -10.96 4.90
CA ASP A 45 15.89 -10.70 6.25
C ASP A 45 16.73 -11.91 6.72
N PRO A 46 18.05 -11.74 6.93
CA PRO A 46 18.94 -12.84 7.31
C PRO A 46 18.76 -13.29 8.76
N VAL A 47 18.10 -12.49 9.61
CA VAL A 47 17.86 -12.82 11.03
C VAL A 47 16.51 -13.51 11.19
N ALA A 48 15.49 -13.01 10.49
CA ALA A 48 14.14 -13.54 10.58
C ALA A 48 13.83 -14.67 9.60
N GLU A 49 14.75 -14.99 8.68
CA GLU A 49 14.60 -15.97 7.61
C GLU A 49 13.32 -15.80 6.77
N ARG A 50 12.85 -14.56 6.62
CA ARG A 50 11.67 -14.20 5.84
C ARG A 50 11.96 -12.99 4.96
N CYS A 51 11.08 -12.70 4.02
CA CYS A 51 11.20 -11.49 3.21
C CYS A 51 10.31 -10.37 3.76
N LEU A 52 10.80 -9.12 3.70
CA LEU A 52 10.13 -7.97 4.31
C LEU A 52 8.80 -7.63 3.62
N GLU A 53 8.73 -7.87 2.31
CA GLU A 53 7.58 -7.57 1.47
C GLU A 53 6.49 -8.65 1.53
N PHE A 54 6.76 -9.75 2.24
CA PHE A 54 5.85 -10.89 2.41
C PHE A 54 5.58 -11.14 3.90
N PRO A 55 4.86 -10.24 4.58
CA PRO A 55 4.53 -10.41 5.99
C PRO A 55 3.55 -11.58 6.19
N PRO A 56 3.55 -12.20 7.39
CA PRO A 56 2.64 -13.32 7.71
C PRO A 56 1.16 -12.92 7.76
N SER A 57 0.85 -11.63 7.85
CA SER A 57 -0.50 -11.07 7.82
C SER A 57 -0.52 -9.74 7.06
N ALA A 58 -1.64 -9.46 6.39
CA ALA A 58 -1.88 -8.19 5.70
C ALA A 58 -2.41 -7.08 6.63
N GLU A 59 -2.61 -7.35 7.93
CA GLU A 59 -3.15 -6.41 8.92
C GLU A 59 -2.47 -5.05 8.92
N TYR A 60 -1.14 -5.02 8.83
CA TYR A 60 -0.37 -3.78 8.78
C TYR A 60 -0.74 -2.94 7.55
N VAL A 61 -0.73 -3.54 6.36
CA VAL A 61 -1.07 -2.86 5.10
C VAL A 61 -2.51 -2.37 5.13
N VAL A 62 -3.45 -3.22 5.58
CA VAL A 62 -4.87 -2.85 5.71
C VAL A 62 -5.05 -1.69 6.70
N GLY A 63 -4.33 -1.69 7.82
CA GLY A 63 -4.35 -0.62 8.81
C GLY A 63 -3.89 0.72 8.24
N VAL A 64 -2.79 0.72 7.46
CA VAL A 64 -2.28 1.92 6.77
C VAL A 64 -3.29 2.44 5.77
N VAL A 65 -3.81 1.57 4.89
CA VAL A 65 -4.84 1.93 3.89
C VAL A 65 -6.07 2.51 4.56
N ARG A 66 -6.58 1.86 5.62
CA ARG A 66 -7.72 2.38 6.39
C ARG A 66 -7.43 3.75 6.99
N GLY A 67 -6.21 3.97 7.48
CA GLY A 67 -5.73 5.26 7.94
C GLY A 67 -5.87 6.33 6.86
N MET A 68 -5.40 6.05 5.64
CA MET A 68 -5.49 6.99 4.51
C MET A 68 -6.92 7.44 4.20
N TYR A 69 -7.89 6.52 4.23
CA TYR A 69 -9.31 6.87 4.01
C TYR A 69 -9.99 7.55 5.20
N SER A 70 -9.39 7.48 6.39
CA SER A 70 -9.95 8.10 7.59
C SER A 70 -9.43 9.53 7.80
N LEU A 71 -8.45 9.97 7.00
CA LEU A 71 -7.89 11.31 7.09
C LEU A 71 -8.79 12.33 6.38
N PRO A 72 -8.89 13.56 6.90
CA PRO A 72 -9.59 14.65 6.21
C PRO A 72 -8.97 14.90 4.82
N PRO A 73 -9.77 15.27 3.81
CA PRO A 73 -9.28 15.53 2.45
C PRO A 73 -8.22 16.64 2.39
N ASP A 74 -8.24 17.61 3.32
CA ASP A 74 -7.27 18.72 3.41
C ASP A 74 -5.87 18.31 3.93
N ASP A 75 -5.70 17.08 4.45
CA ASP A 75 -4.43 16.62 5.04
C ASP A 75 -3.57 15.78 4.08
N CYS A 76 -3.89 15.69 2.79
CA CYS A 76 -3.01 15.04 1.81
C CYS A 76 -1.64 15.75 1.67
N SER A 77 -1.55 17.02 2.07
CA SER A 77 -0.30 17.79 2.20
C SER A 77 0.37 17.68 3.57
N SER A 78 -0.21 16.94 4.51
CA SER A 78 0.31 16.76 5.86
C SER A 78 1.70 16.11 5.83
N PRO A 79 2.68 16.64 6.58
CA PRO A 79 4.03 16.06 6.65
C PRO A 79 4.03 14.60 7.12
N SER A 80 2.99 14.17 7.84
CA SER A 80 2.79 12.79 8.30
C SER A 80 2.55 11.81 7.14
N ILE A 81 1.77 12.18 6.12
CA ILE A 81 1.53 11.36 4.92
C ILE A 81 2.78 11.32 4.03
N GLN A 82 3.50 12.45 3.92
CA GLN A 82 4.79 12.46 3.23
C GLN A 82 5.82 11.55 3.91
N GLN A 83 5.82 11.43 5.23
CA GLN A 83 6.71 10.49 5.94
C GLN A 83 6.36 9.03 5.64
N ILE A 84 5.07 8.69 5.52
CA ILE A 84 4.64 7.35 5.12
C ILE A 84 5.09 7.04 3.68
N SER A 85 5.00 8.01 2.77
CA SER A 85 5.50 7.85 1.38
C SER A 85 7.02 7.71 1.25
N LYS A 86 7.79 8.15 2.26
CA LYS A 86 9.26 8.09 2.28
C LYS A 86 9.82 6.81 2.92
N LEU A 87 8.95 5.95 3.44
CA LEU A 87 9.31 4.65 4.03
C LEU A 87 9.14 3.49 3.03
N ALA A 88 8.66 3.78 1.81
CA ALA A 88 8.59 2.86 0.67
C ALA A 88 9.77 3.07 -0.29
#